data_AF-A0A8H2K835-F1
#
_entry.id   AF-A0A8H2K835-F1
#
_cell.length_a   1.000
_cell.length_b   1.000
_cell.length_c   1.000
_cell.angle_alpha   90.00
_cell.angle_beta   90.00
_cell.angle_gamma   90.00
#
_symmetry.space_group_name_H-M   'P 1'
#
loop_
_entity.id
_entity.type
_entity.pdbx_description
1 polymer ?
#
loop_
_entity_poly.entity_id
_entity_poly.type
_entity_poly.pdbx_seq_one_letter_code
_entity_poly.pdbx_strand_id
1 'polypeptide(L)'
;MSLETLPIEGNPIVRIGKSRSELVWPNGSRRRFHTPEIEQAQMELNRVTRLPKLGSTASPQQKQNRADSVFESRMQLGQAVRAFIRSSRET
;
A
#
# COMPACT_ATOMS: atom_id res chain seq x y z
N MET A 1 14.49 -23.08 28.18
CA MET A 1 13.08 -22.84 27.78
C MET A 1 13.08 -22.54 26.30
N SER A 2 12.60 -23.47 25.48
CA SER A 2 12.51 -23.26 24.03
C SER A 2 11.20 -22.55 23.74
N LEU A 3 11.27 -21.37 23.12
CA LEU A 3 10.11 -20.71 22.54
C LEU A 3 9.68 -21.55 21.34
N GLU A 4 8.73 -22.44 21.54
CA GLU A 4 8.03 -23.10 20.44
C GLU A 4 7.32 -22.01 19.63
N THR A 5 7.88 -21.69 18.45
CA THR A 5 7.19 -20.90 17.44
C THR A 5 5.95 -21.67 17.02
N LEU A 6 4.80 -21.30 17.59
CA LEU A 6 3.51 -21.81 17.15
C LEU A 6 3.37 -21.56 15.63
N PRO A 7 2.85 -22.52 14.87
CA PRO A 7 2.59 -22.33 13.45
C PRO A 7 1.65 -21.13 13.28
N ILE A 8 2.08 -20.17 12.45
CA ILE A 8 1.31 -18.96 12.20
C ILE A 8 0.16 -19.34 11.26
N GLU A 9 -1.03 -19.57 11.82
CA GLU A 9 -2.23 -19.88 11.02
C GLU A 9 -2.81 -18.63 10.35
N GLY A 10 -3.12 -18.73 9.05
CA GLY A 10 -3.81 -17.71 8.25
C GLY A 10 -2.91 -16.90 7.32
N ASN A 11 -3.52 -16.32 6.28
CA ASN A 11 -2.82 -15.43 5.35
C ASN A 11 -2.58 -14.06 6.02
N PRO A 12 -1.35 -13.49 5.93
CA PRO A 12 -1.10 -12.16 6.46
C PRO A 12 -1.83 -11.09 5.63
N ILE A 13 -2.24 -10.02 6.30
CA ILE A 13 -2.69 -8.78 5.66
C ILE A 13 -1.47 -7.89 5.44
N VAL A 14 -1.36 -7.32 4.24
CA VAL A 14 -0.36 -6.29 3.93
C VAL A 14 -0.83 -4.95 4.50
N ARG A 15 -0.08 -4.40 5.45
CA ARG A 15 -0.30 -3.08 6.03
C ARG A 15 0.78 -2.11 5.56
N ILE A 16 0.38 -1.05 4.87
CA ILE A 16 1.27 0.01 4.41
C ILE A 16 1.01 1.24 5.28
N GLY A 17 1.93 1.51 6.20
CA GLY A 17 1.88 2.68 7.08
C GLY A 17 2.69 3.85 6.53
N LYS A 18 2.60 5.00 7.21
CA LYS A 18 3.38 6.20 6.87
C LYS A 18 4.90 6.00 7.03
N SER A 19 5.32 5.11 7.93
CA SER A 19 6.73 4.91 8.32
C SER A 19 7.28 3.51 8.09
N ARG A 20 6.42 2.52 7.78
CA ARG A 20 6.82 1.14 7.56
C ARG A 20 5.72 0.33 6.88
N SER A 21 6.13 -0.71 6.18
CA SER A 21 5.25 -1.73 5.61
C SER A 21 5.41 -3.04 6.39
N GLU A 22 4.28 -3.67 6.73
CA GLU A 22 4.23 -4.83 7.63
C GLU A 22 3.26 -5.89 7.08
N LEU A 23 3.66 -7.16 7.16
CA LEU A 23 2.75 -8.30 7.11
C LEU A 23 2.20 -8.51 8.52
N VAL A 24 0.88 -8.57 8.66
CA VAL A 24 0.19 -8.76 9.94
C VAL A 24 -0.67 -10.01 9.86
N TRP A 25 -0.38 -11.00 10.70
CA TRP A 25 -1.14 -12.25 10.77
C TRP A 25 -2.31 -12.14 11.74
N PRO A 26 -3.34 -12.99 11.61
CA PRO A 26 -4.50 -13.00 12.51
C PRO A 26 -4.15 -13.17 13.98
N ASN A 27 -3.08 -13.92 14.28
CA ASN A 27 -2.56 -14.11 15.65
C ASN A 27 -1.84 -12.87 16.22
N GLY A 28 -1.83 -11.75 15.48
CA GLY A 28 -1.19 -10.50 15.88
C GLY A 28 0.31 -10.41 15.58
N SER A 29 0.94 -11.51 15.11
CA SER A 29 2.34 -11.51 14.69
C SER A 29 2.57 -10.53 13.54
N ARG A 30 3.75 -9.92 13.53
CA ARG A 30 4.11 -8.89 12.53
C ARG A 30 5.49 -9.13 11.96
N ARG A 31 5.64 -8.92 10.65
CA ARG A 31 6.93 -8.92 9.97
C ARG A 31 7.05 -7.67 9.12
N ARG A 32 8.11 -6.90 9.33
CA ARG A 32 8.43 -5.75 8.48
C ARG A 32 8.97 -6.25 7.15
N PHE A 33 8.63 -5.54 6.08
CA PHE A 33 9.22 -5.73 4.77
C PHE A 33 9.52 -4.38 4.14
N HIS A 34 10.43 -4.40 3.17
CA HIS A 34 10.82 -3.24 2.38
C HIS A 34 10.73 -3.64 0.91
N THR A 35 10.00 -2.86 0.13
CA THR A 35 9.76 -3.14 -1.29
C THR A 35 9.77 -1.79 -2.03
N PRO A 36 10.83 -1.49 -2.80
CA PRO A 36 10.99 -0.20 -3.47
C PRO A 36 9.77 0.20 -4.31
N GLU A 37 9.13 -0.76 -4.97
CA GLU A 37 7.96 -0.55 -5.82
C GLU A 37 6.74 -0.11 -5.02
N ILE A 38 6.51 -0.74 -3.86
CA ILE A 38 5.42 -0.35 -2.96
C ILE A 38 5.69 1.03 -2.37
N GLU A 39 6.93 1.33 -2.02
CA GLU A 39 7.32 2.63 -1.50
C GLU A 39 7.15 3.74 -2.53
N GLN A 40 7.59 3.52 -3.76
CA GLN A 40 7.43 4.47 -4.86
C GLN A 40 5.94 4.71 -5.16
N ALA A 41 5.13 3.66 -5.26
CA ALA A 41 3.69 3.80 -5.47
C ALA A 41 2.99 4.52 -4.31
N GLN A 42 3.44 4.29 -3.08
CA GLN A 42 2.94 4.98 -1.90
C GLN A 42 3.35 6.47 -1.89
N MET A 43 4.56 6.80 -2.34
CA MET A 43 5.01 8.18 -2.52
C MET A 43 4.17 8.92 -3.55
N GLU A 44 3.87 8.29 -4.69
CA GLU A 44 3.04 8.90 -5.73
C GLU A 44 1.60 9.11 -5.24
N LEU A 45 1.00 8.11 -4.59
CA LEU A 45 -0.32 8.26 -3.98
C LEU A 45 -0.35 9.40 -2.94
N ASN A 46 0.70 9.55 -2.14
CA ASN A 46 0.82 10.66 -1.19
C ASN A 46 0.99 12.00 -1.90
N ARG A 47 1.78 12.05 -2.98
CA ARG A 47 1.98 13.26 -3.79
C ARG A 47 0.67 13.74 -4.38
N VAL A 48 -0.07 12.85 -5.03
CA VAL A 48 -1.36 13.20 -5.59
C VAL A 48 -2.33 13.54 -4.48
N THR A 49 -2.51 12.76 -3.42
CA THR A 49 -3.54 13.06 -2.40
C THR A 49 -3.28 14.36 -1.61
N ARG A 50 -2.03 14.82 -1.53
CA ARG A 50 -1.65 16.08 -0.86
C ARG A 50 -1.76 17.34 -1.72
N LEU A 51 -2.03 17.24 -3.03
CA LEU A 51 -2.21 18.47 -3.81
C LEU A 51 -3.37 19.29 -3.24
N PRO A 52 -3.27 20.64 -3.28
CA PRO A 52 -4.30 21.54 -2.75
C PRO A 52 -5.69 21.18 -3.25
N LYS A 53 -6.70 21.44 -2.40
CA LYS A 53 -8.10 21.30 -2.82
C LYS A 53 -8.36 22.25 -3.99
N LEU A 54 -9.04 21.74 -5.01
CA LEU A 54 -9.50 22.58 -6.11
C LEU A 54 -10.52 23.58 -5.57
N GLY A 55 -10.37 24.85 -5.96
CA GLY A 55 -11.31 25.91 -5.62
C GLY A 55 -12.69 25.71 -6.26
N SER A 56 -13.66 26.49 -5.82
CA SER A 56 -15.03 26.47 -6.37
C SER A 56 -15.09 26.78 -7.87
N THR A 57 -14.12 27.55 -8.39
CA THR A 57 -13.98 27.94 -9.79
C THR A 57 -13.31 26.89 -10.68
N ALA A 58 -12.82 25.78 -10.13
CA ALA A 58 -12.19 24.73 -10.92
C ALA A 58 -13.19 24.10 -11.90
N SER A 59 -12.77 23.94 -13.14
CA SER A 59 -13.61 23.37 -14.19
C SER A 59 -13.96 21.90 -13.87
N PRO A 60 -15.10 21.39 -14.41
CA PRO A 60 -15.43 19.97 -14.27
C PRO A 60 -14.30 19.04 -14.72
N GLN A 61 -13.60 19.39 -15.81
CA GLN A 61 -12.46 18.62 -16.30
C GLN A 61 -11.31 18.57 -15.29
N GLN A 62 -10.98 19.68 -14.62
CA GLN A 62 -9.93 19.69 -13.60
C GLN A 62 -10.28 18.80 -12.40
N LYS A 63 -11.56 18.80 -11.99
CA LYS A 63 -12.06 17.93 -10.92
C LYS A 63 -11.98 16.45 -11.32
N GLN A 64 -12.32 16.13 -12.57
CA GLN A 64 -12.20 14.77 -13.10
C GLN A 64 -10.73 14.32 -13.16
N ASN A 65 -9.84 15.11 -13.78
CA ASN A 65 -8.42 14.79 -13.85
C ASN A 65 -7.80 14.54 -12.47
N ARG A 66 -8.25 15.28 -11.45
CA ARG A 66 -7.84 15.08 -10.06
C ARG A 66 -8.30 13.74 -9.51
N ALA A 67 -9.55 13.37 -9.75
CA ALA A 67 -10.10 12.08 -9.34
C ALA A 67 -9.37 10.93 -10.04
N ASP A 68 -9.13 11.06 -11.35
CA ASP A 68 -8.42 10.07 -12.17
C ASP A 68 -6.99 9.86 -11.66
N SER A 69 -6.25 10.94 -11.40
CA SER A 69 -4.87 10.85 -10.86
C SER A 69 -4.82 10.10 -9.53
N VAL A 70 -5.80 10.32 -8.65
CA VAL A 70 -5.91 9.61 -7.37
C VAL A 70 -6.25 8.14 -7.59
N PHE A 71 -7.17 7.85 -8.52
CA PHE A 71 -7.54 6.48 -8.87
C PHE A 71 -6.37 5.70 -9.46
N GLU A 72 -5.65 6.26 -10.42
CA GLU A 72 -4.47 5.67 -11.05
C GLU A 72 -3.38 5.37 -10.02
N SER A 73 -3.08 6.32 -9.13
CA SER A 73 -2.08 6.11 -8.08
C SER A 73 -2.47 5.00 -7.09
N ARG A 74 -3.76 4.85 -6.78
CA ARG A 74 -4.27 3.73 -5.96
C ARG A 74 -4.12 2.40 -6.71
N MET A 75 -4.41 2.39 -8.01
CA MET A 75 -4.25 1.21 -8.86
C MET A 75 -2.78 0.74 -8.91
N GLN A 76 -1.84 1.67 -9.07
CA GLN A 76 -0.40 1.38 -9.04
C GLN A 76 0.03 0.76 -7.71
N LEU A 77 -0.43 1.32 -6.58
CA LEU A 77 -0.15 0.75 -5.27
C LEU A 77 -0.70 -0.67 -5.13
N GLY A 78 -1.95 -0.89 -5.57
CA GLY A 78 -2.56 -2.22 -5.56
C GLY A 78 -1.82 -3.22 -6.45
N GLN A 79 -1.29 -2.80 -7.60
CA GLN A 79 -0.48 -3.64 -8.48
C GLN A 79 0.87 -4.00 -7.82
N ALA A 80 1.56 -3.03 -7.23
CA ALA A 80 2.83 -3.27 -6.52
C ALA A 80 2.65 -4.27 -5.37
N VAL A 81 1.57 -4.13 -4.59
CA VAL A 81 1.24 -5.08 -3.51
C VAL A 81 0.96 -6.48 -4.05
N ARG A 82 0.17 -6.60 -5.13
CA ARG A 82 -0.11 -7.90 -5.75
C ARG A 82 1.15 -8.57 -6.29
N ALA A 83 2.04 -7.80 -6.91
CA ALA A 83 3.32 -8.30 -7.42
C ALA A 83 4.19 -8.84 -6.28
N PHE A 84 4.33 -8.09 -5.18
CA PHE A 84 5.05 -8.53 -3.98
C PHE A 84 4.49 -9.82 -3.37
N ILE A 85 3.16 -9.93 -3.26
CA ILE A 85 2.51 -11.15 -2.74
C ILE A 85 2.81 -12.34 -3.66
N ARG A 86 2.78 -12.13 -4.98
CA ARG A 86 3.06 -13.19 -5.95
C ARG A 86 4.51 -13.67 -5.87
N SER A 87 5.48 -12.75 -5.84
CA SER A 87 6.90 -13.10 -5.75
C SER A 87 7.24 -13.84 -4.45
N SER A 88 6.59 -13.47 -3.34
CA SER A 88 6.80 -14.11 -2.03
C SER A 88 6.24 -15.53 -1.93
N ARG A 89 5.46 -16.00 -2.93
CA ARG A 89 4.97 -17.38 -3.02
C ARG A 89 5.85 -18.27 -3.90
N GLU A 90 6.72 -17.67 -4.70
CA GLU A 90 7.64 -18.37 -5.61
C GLU A 90 9.01 -18.65 -4.95
N THR A 91 9.26 -18.08 -3.76
CA THR A 91 10.42 -18.30 -2.89
C THR A 91 10.04 -19.06 -1.63
#